data_AF-A0A0K2Y6N3-F1
#
_entry.id   AF-A0A0K2Y6N3-F1
#
_cell.length_a   1.000
_cell.length_b   1.000
_cell.length_c   1.000
_cell.angle_alpha   90.00
_cell.angle_beta   90.00
_cell.angle_gamma   90.00
#
_symmetry.space_group_name_H-M   'P 1'
#
loop_
_entity.id
_entity.type
_entity.pdbx_description
1 polymer ?
#
loop_
_entity_poly.entity_id
_entity_poly.type
_entity_poly.pdbx_seq_one_letter_code
_entity_poly.pdbx_strand_id
1 'polypeptide(L)' 'MKKDTIASLLDFFAGLFVGIALVCGGLCFFLLNDLGLVVAVFFALFIFGLFVFFALMAKSMSALIKESHKERI' A
#
# COMPACT_ATOMS: atom_id res chain seq x y z
N MET A 1 21.91 -7.63 -7.22
CA MET A 1 21.52 -6.24 -6.90
C MET A 1 21.89 -5.94 -5.46
N LYS A 2 22.43 -4.74 -5.16
CA LYS A 2 22.71 -4.34 -3.77
C LYS A 2 21.40 -4.34 -2.98
N LYS A 3 21.40 -4.90 -1.77
CA LYS A 3 20.19 -5.09 -0.95
C LYS A 3 19.50 -3.76 -0.62
N ASP A 4 20.24 -2.66 -0.61
CA ASP A 4 19.73 -1.29 -0.50
C ASP A 4 18.77 -0.91 -1.63
N THR A 5 19.02 -1.40 -2.86
CA THR A 5 18.12 -1.19 -3.99
C THR A 5 16.78 -1.89 -3.75
N ILE A 6 16.78 -3.05 -3.08
CA ILE A 6 15.56 -3.80 -2.77
C ILE A 6 14.77 -3.09 -1.67
N ALA A 7 15.42 -2.62 -0.61
CA ALA A 7 14.77 -1.86 0.46
C ALA A 7 14.15 -0.55 -0.06
N SER A 8 14.87 0.17 -0.93
CA SER A 8 14.35 1.39 -1.57
C SER A 8 13.19 1.11 -2.52
N LEU A 9 13.21 -0.03 -3.23
CA LEU A 9 12.11 -0.44 -4.09
C LEU A 9 10.85 -0.79 -3.28
N LEU A 10 11.02 -1.47 -2.14
CA LEU A 10 9.90 -1.79 -1.24
C LEU A 10 9.29 -0.52 -0.63
N ASP A 11 10.10 0.46 -0.24
CA ASP A 11 9.60 1.77 0.25
C ASP A 11 8.80 2.50 -0.86
N PHE A 12 9.28 2.45 -2.10
CA PHE A 12 8.56 3.00 -3.25
C PHE A 12 7.21 2.30 -3.47
N PHE A 13 7.17 0.96 -3.43
CA PHE A 13 5.93 0.21 -3.53
C PHE A 13 4.96 0.51 -2.38
N ALA A 14 5.46 0.66 -1.15
CA ALA A 14 4.62 1.04 -0.01
C ALA A 14 3.95 2.40 -0.25
N GLY A 15 4.70 3.40 -0.74
CA GLY A 15 4.14 4.70 -1.13
C GLY A 15 3.15 4.60 -2.29
N LEU A 16 3.48 3.82 -3.32
CA LEU A 16 2.63 3.62 -4.49
C LEU A 16 1.29 2.97 -4.10
N PHE A 17 1.30 1.95 -3.26
CA PHE A 17 0.09 1.27 -2.80
C PHE A 17 -0.82 2.19 -1.97
N VAL A 18 -0.25 3.04 -1.11
CA VAL A 18 -1.03 4.05 -0.38
C VAL A 18 -1.65 5.07 -1.34
N GLY A 19 -0.90 5.51 -2.35
CA GLY A 19 -1.41 6.42 -3.38
C GLY A 19 -2.57 5.81 -4.18
N ILE A 20 -2.42 4.57 -4.63
CA ILE A 20 -3.47 3.82 -5.33
C ILE A 20 -4.69 3.63 -4.42
N ALA A 21 -4.49 3.29 -3.14
CA ALA A 21 -5.58 3.13 -2.18
C ALA A 21 -6.45 4.39 -2.04
N LEU A 22 -5.82 5.56 -1.96
CA LEU A 22 -6.52 6.84 -1.87
C LEU A 22 -7.23 7.21 -3.17
N VAL A 23 -6.54 7.07 -4.31
CA VAL A 23 -7.09 7.45 -5.62
C VAL A 23 -8.23 6.51 -6.03
N CYS A 24 -8.02 5.19 -5.98
CA CYS A 24 -9.07 4.21 -6.29
C CYS A 24 -10.20 4.23 -5.26
N GLY A 25 -9.90 4.43 -3.97
CA GLY A 25 -10.92 4.58 -2.93
C GLY A 25 -11.82 5.78 -3.18
N GLY A 26 -11.24 6.93 -3.54
CA GLY A 26 -12.00 8.13 -3.91
C GLY A 26 -12.79 7.96 -5.21
N LEU A 27 -12.19 7.34 -6.23
CA LEU A 27 -12.85 7.05 -7.50
C LEU A 27 -14.04 6.09 -7.34
N CYS A 28 -14.01 5.16 -6.38
CA CYS A 28 -15.16 4.29 -6.09
C CYS A 28 -16.41 5.10 -5.69
N PHE A 29 -16.25 6.20 -4.95
CA PHE A 29 -17.40 7.06 -4.60
C PHE A 29 -17.98 7.78 -5.82
N PHE A 30 -17.15 8.13 -6.80
CA PHE A 30 -17.61 8.82 -8.02
C PHE A 30 -18.21 7.85 -9.04
N LEU A 31 -17.61 6.66 -9.20
CA LEU A 31 -18.02 5.65 -10.19
C LEU A 31 -19.21 4.81 -9.75
N LEU A 32 -19.34 4.48 -8.46
CA LEU A 32 -20.45 3.65 -7.94
C LEU A 32 -21.59 4.47 -7.34
N ASN A 33 -21.67 5.77 -7.66
CA ASN A 33 -22.74 6.64 -7.17
C ASN A 33 -24.13 6.11 -7.55
N ASP A 34 -24.27 5.59 -8.77
CA ASP A 34 -25.51 4.97 -9.28
C ASP A 34 -25.85 3.60 -8.66
N LEU A 35 -24.86 2.82 -8.19
CA LEU A 35 -25.09 1.48 -7.64
C LEU A 35 -25.48 1.49 -6.16
N GLY A 36 -25.51 2.67 -5.53
CA GLY A 36 -25.89 2.86 -4.14
C GLY A 36 -24.69 3.03 -3.21
N LEU A 37 -24.81 4.01 -2.30
CA LEU A 37 -23.74 4.46 -1.39
C LEU A 37 -23.11 3.32 -0.59
N VAL A 38 -23.91 2.35 -0.15
CA VAL A 38 -23.45 1.21 0.67
C VAL A 38 -22.46 0.35 -0.11
N VAL A 39 -22.72 0.07 -1.39
CA VAL A 39 -21.84 -0.74 -2.25
C VAL A 39 -20.54 0.01 -2.52
N ALA A 40 -20.63 1.31 -2.82
CA ALA A 40 -19.47 2.17 -3.03
C ALA A 40 -18.54 2.22 -1.81
N VAL A 41 -19.11 2.37 -0.60
CA VAL A 41 -18.36 2.37 0.66
C VAL A 41 -17.71 1.01 0.91
N PHE A 42 -18.42 -0.10 0.68
CA PHE A 42 -17.88 -1.44 0.89
C PHE A 42 -16.69 -1.72 -0.03
N PHE A 43 -16.81 -1.36 -1.31
CA PHE A 43 -15.72 -1.49 -2.28
C PHE A 43 -14.54 -0.57 -1.96
N ALA A 44 -14.80 0.68 -1.59
CA ALA A 44 -13.75 1.62 -1.19
C ALA A 44 -12.97 1.11 0.02
N LEU A 45 -13.66 0.62 1.06
CA LEU A 45 -13.04 0.01 2.24
C LEU A 45 -12.26 -1.25 1.89
N PHE A 46 -12.78 -2.09 1.00
CA PHE A 46 -12.10 -3.31 0.56
C PHE A 46 -10.80 -3.01 -0.19
N ILE A 47 -10.85 -2.14 -1.20
CA ILE A 47 -9.68 -1.67 -1.96
C ILE A 47 -8.67 -1.03 -1.02
N PHE A 48 -9.12 -0.10 -0.17
CA PHE A 48 -8.26 0.58 0.79
C PHE A 48 -7.57 -0.40 1.74
N GLY A 49 -8.33 -1.34 2.32
CA GLY A 49 -7.79 -2.37 3.21
C GLY A 49 -6.75 -3.26 2.53
N LEU A 50 -7.02 -3.71 1.30
CA LEU A 50 -6.10 -4.54 0.52
C LEU A 50 -4.78 -3.82 0.26
N PHE A 51 -4.83 -2.61 -0.29
CA PHE A 51 -3.64 -1.87 -0.67
C PHE A 51 -2.85 -1.34 0.54
N VAL A 52 -3.54 -0.92 1.61
CA VAL A 52 -2.86 -0.54 2.86
C VAL A 52 -2.18 -1.74 3.50
N PHE A 53 -2.79 -2.93 3.47
CA PHE A 53 -2.15 -4.15 3.97
C PHE A 53 -0.86 -4.46 3.21
N PHE A 54 -0.88 -4.39 1.88
CA PHE A 54 0.33 -4.57 1.06
C PHE A 54 1.37 -3.48 1.31
N ALA A 55 0.96 -2.23 1.51
CA ALA A 55 1.86 -1.15 1.87
C ALA A 55 2.56 -1.39 3.21
N LEU A 56 1.81 -1.85 4.22
CA LEU A 56 2.36 -2.18 5.53
C LEU A 56 3.32 -3.36 5.45
N MET A 57 3.01 -4.40 4.66
CA MET A 57 3.93 -5.52 4.42
C MET A 57 5.21 -5.08 3.70
N ALA A 58 5.11 -4.25 2.67
CA ALA A 58 6.28 -3.74 1.96
C ALA A 58 7.15 -2.88 2.90
N LYS A 59 6.52 -2.06 3.75
CA LYS A 59 7.24 -1.24 4.73
C LYS A 59 7.91 -2.08 5.82
N SER A 60 7.23 -3.10 6.34
CA SER A 60 7.79 -3.99 7.36
C SER A 60 8.96 -4.82 6.82
N MET A 61 8.85 -5.33 5.58
CA MET A 61 9.96 -6.03 4.93
C MET A 61 11.15 -5.12 4.62
N SER A 62 10.91 -3.86 4.21
CA SER A 62 11.99 -2.88 4.03
C SER A 62 12.72 -2.59 5.35
N ALA A 63 11.97 -2.43 6.45
CA ALA A 63 12.53 -2.25 7.78
C ALA A 63 13.35 -3.46 8.24
N LEU A 64 12.85 -4.68 8.04
CA LEU A 64 13.56 -5.91 8.41
C LEU A 64 14.91 -6.06 7.66
N ILE A 65 14.92 -5.70 6.37
CA ILE A 65 16.15 -5.73 5.55
C ILE A 65 17.14 -4.66 6.01
N LYS A 66 16.66 -3.46 6.39
CA LYS A 66 17.50 -2.38 6.93
C LYS A 66 18.06 -2.72 8.32
N GLU A 67 17.29 -3.36 9.20
CA GLU A 67 17.76 -3.76 10.54
C GLU A 67 18.77 -4.92 10.49
N SER A 68 18.62 -5.88 9.58
CA SER A 68 19.60 -6.96 9.38
C SER A 68 21.01 -6.45 9.01
N HIS A 69 21.13 -5.19 8.53
CA HIS A 69 22.42 -4.54 8.30
C HIS A 69 23.06 -3.98 9.59
N LYS A 70 22.25 -3.58 10.58
CA LYS A 70 22.73 -2.93 11.82
C LYS A 70 23.41 -3.89 12.78
N GLU A 71 23.04 -5.17 12.77
CA GLU A 71 23.70 -6.22 13.57
C GLU A 71 25.04 -6.71 12.98
N ARG A 72 25.42 -6.26 11.78
CA ARG A 72 26.63 -6.73 11.08
C ARG A 72 27.80 -5.75 11.06
N ILE A 73 27.73 -4.64 11.80
CA ILE A 73 28.81 -3.65 11.94
C ILE A 73 29.33 -3.69 13.37
#